data_AF-A0A9E3D6T5-F1
#
_entry.id   AF-A0A9E3D6T5-F1
#
_cell.length_a   1.000
_cell.length_b   1.000
_cell.length_c   1.000
_cell.angle_alpha   90.00
_cell.angle_beta   90.00
_cell.angle_gamma   90.00
#
_symmetry.space_group_name_H-M   'P 1'
#
loop_
_entity.id
_entity.type
_entity.pdbx_description
1 polymer ?
#
loop_
_entity_poly.entity_id
_entity_poly.type
_entity_poly.pdbx_seq_one_letter_code
_entity_poly.pdbx_strand_id
1 'polypeptide(L)'
;MIIAFFRAVGALSEPPMRRVVALSFALAVLTFAALWAAVAATLYQTAFFDWRLLNWLIDLLGGLAVLGLTWLLFPAAVTLIMSFYLERVAAAVEAVDYPGQGPPREQSVGEIVSLTLRLTLLTLLLNILALPVYLLVPGINLFLFLA
;
A
#
# COMPACT_ATOMS: atom_id res chain seq x y z
N MET A 1 17.96 -14.59 12.03
CA MET A 1 16.79 -13.82 11.55
C MET A 1 16.04 -13.12 12.69
N ILE A 2 15.66 -13.81 13.77
CA ILE A 2 14.91 -13.22 14.91
C ILE A 2 15.62 -12.05 15.62
N ILE A 3 16.94 -12.16 15.86
CA ILE A 3 17.71 -11.10 16.53
C ILE A 3 17.78 -9.82 15.66
N ALA A 4 17.94 -9.99 14.34
CA ALA A 4 17.94 -8.86 13.40
C ALA A 4 16.58 -8.16 13.35
N PHE A 5 15.49 -8.93 13.44
CA PHE A 5 14.13 -8.40 13.54
C PHE A 5 13.96 -7.53 14.78
N PHE A 6 14.33 -8.01 15.97
CA PHE A 6 14.23 -7.19 17.20
C PHE A 6 15.14 -5.97 17.17
N ARG A 7 16.31 -6.06 16.52
CA ARG A 7 17.21 -4.92 16.34
C ARG A 7 16.60 -3.87 15.40
N ALA A 8 15.93 -4.30 14.32
CA ALA A 8 15.20 -3.41 13.42
C ALA A 8 14.00 -2.74 14.12
N VAL A 9 13.24 -3.49 14.92
CA VAL A 9 12.14 -2.93 15.74
C VAL A 9 12.67 -1.89 16.74
N GLY A 10 13.81 -2.16 17.39
CA GLY A 10 14.48 -1.19 18.24
C GLY A 10 14.96 0.06 17.48
N ALA A 11 15.47 -0.13 16.26
CA ALA A 11 15.92 0.96 15.40
C ALA A 11 14.78 1.90 14.96
N LEU A 12 13.52 1.45 14.95
CA LEU A 12 12.35 2.33 14.71
C LEU A 12 12.22 3.45 15.76
N SER A 13 12.76 3.24 16.96
CA SER A 13 12.74 4.23 18.05
C SER A 13 13.94 5.18 18.04
N GLU A 14 14.90 4.99 17.13
CA GLU A 14 16.04 5.91 16.96
C GLU A 14 15.55 7.27 16.41
N PRO A 15 16.13 8.40 16.87
CA PRO A 15 15.69 9.74 16.52
C PRO A 15 15.50 10.02 15.02
N PRO A 16 16.37 9.56 14.09
CA PRO A 16 16.15 9.77 12.67
C PRO A 16 15.01 8.91 12.11
N MET A 17 14.87 7.66 12.56
CA MET A 17 13.83 6.73 12.09
C MET A 17 12.43 7.14 12.57
N ARG A 18 12.33 7.71 13.79
CA ARG A 18 11.06 8.21 14.35
C ARG A 18 10.38 9.26 13.47
N ARG A 19 11.15 10.11 12.77
CA ARG A 19 10.59 11.11 11.85
C ARG A 19 9.95 10.45 10.64
N VAL A 20 10.61 9.43 10.08
CA VAL A 20 10.09 8.67 8.94
C VAL A 20 8.80 7.94 9.35
N VAL A 21 8.82 7.23 10.48
CA VAL A 21 7.64 6.53 11.01
C VAL A 21 6.49 7.49 11.29
N ALA A 22 6.76 8.64 11.92
CA ALA A 22 5.74 9.65 12.20
C ALA A 22 5.16 10.26 10.91
N LEU A 23 5.98 10.50 9.89
CA LEU A 23 5.54 11.01 8.59
C LEU A 23 4.69 9.97 7.86
N SER A 24 5.11 8.71 7.82
CA SER A 24 4.33 7.61 7.22
C SER A 24 2.99 7.41 7.92
N PHE A 25 2.98 7.46 9.27
CA PHE A 25 1.74 7.38 10.04
C PHE A 25 0.83 8.58 9.80
N ALA A 26 1.37 9.80 9.79
CA ALA A 26 0.62 11.02 9.51
C ALA A 26 0.01 11.01 8.10
N LEU A 27 0.76 10.56 7.09
CA LEU A 27 0.26 10.39 5.72
C LEU A 27 -0.85 9.34 5.63
N ALA A 28 -0.70 8.21 6.32
CA ALA A 28 -1.73 7.17 6.35
C ALA A 28 -3.04 7.70 6.96
N VAL A 29 -2.95 8.40 8.10
CA VAL A 29 -4.11 9.01 8.77
C VAL A 29 -4.75 10.09 7.88
N LEU A 30 -3.95 10.97 7.27
CA LEU A 30 -4.44 12.00 6.34
C LEU A 30 -5.15 11.39 5.14
N THR A 31 -4.58 10.34 4.54
CA THR A 31 -5.17 9.64 3.40
C THR A 31 -6.50 9.00 3.78
N PHE A 32 -6.57 8.35 4.94
CA PHE A 32 -7.80 7.74 5.44
C PHE A 32 -8.88 8.81 5.67
N ALA A 33 -8.55 9.91 6.34
CA ALA A 33 -9.49 10.99 6.61
C ALA A 33 -10.00 11.65 5.32
N ALA A 34 -9.11 11.89 4.35
CA ALA A 34 -9.48 12.46 3.06
C ALA A 34 -10.41 11.53 2.26
N LEU A 35 -10.09 10.22 2.23
CA LEU A 35 -10.95 9.22 1.59
C LEU A 35 -12.31 9.12 2.26
N TRP A 36 -12.35 9.03 3.59
CA TRP A 36 -13.59 8.97 4.35
C TRP A 36 -14.47 10.17 4.04
N ALA A 37 -13.90 11.38 4.06
CA ALA A 37 -14.63 12.60 3.74
C ALA A 37 -15.14 12.62 2.29
N ALA A 38 -14.33 12.17 1.32
CA ALA A 38 -14.73 12.10 -0.08
C ALA A 38 -15.86 11.09 -0.32
N VAL A 39 -15.75 9.89 0.26
CA VAL A 39 -16.76 8.83 0.16
C VAL A 39 -18.06 9.25 0.87
N ALA A 40 -17.96 9.86 2.06
CA ALA A 40 -19.12 10.40 2.76
C ALA A 40 -19.81 11.49 1.93
N ALA A 41 -19.06 12.49 1.46
CA ALA A 41 -19.62 13.60 0.68
C ALA A 41 -20.32 13.12 -0.61
N THR A 42 -19.72 12.16 -1.32
CA THR A 42 -20.31 11.60 -2.54
C THR A 42 -21.60 10.83 -2.24
N LEU A 43 -21.61 9.96 -1.21
CA LEU A 43 -22.81 9.21 -0.83
C LEU A 43 -23.95 10.12 -0.36
N TYR A 44 -23.65 11.10 0.52
CA TYR A 44 -24.68 12.01 1.04
C TYR A 44 -25.25 12.95 -0.03
N GLN A 45 -24.46 13.36 -1.04
CA GLN A 45 -24.97 14.16 -2.16
C GLN A 45 -25.85 13.36 -3.12
N THR A 46 -25.68 12.03 -3.18
CA THR A 46 -26.46 11.16 -4.07
C THR A 46 -27.73 10.57 -3.45
N ALA A 47 -27.91 10.68 -2.14
CA ALA A 47 -29.05 10.10 -1.42
C ALA A 47 -30.29 11.02 -1.48
N PHE A 48 -31.13 10.87 -2.51
CA PHE A 48 -32.43 11.55 -2.67
C PHE A 48 -33.62 10.70 -2.15
N PHE A 49 -33.62 10.26 -0.88
CA PHE A 49 -34.70 9.40 -0.36
C PHE A 49 -35.40 10.00 0.87
N ASP A 50 -36.62 10.51 0.66
CA ASP A 50 -37.38 11.35 1.58
C ASP A 50 -38.48 10.57 2.35
N TRP A 51 -38.17 9.37 2.86
CA TRP A 51 -39.13 8.51 3.59
C TRP A 51 -38.73 8.28 5.07
N ARG A 52 -39.45 8.94 5.99
CA ARG A 52 -39.15 9.07 7.44
C ARG A 52 -38.96 7.75 8.24
N LEU A 53 -39.58 6.64 7.85
CA LEU A 53 -39.42 5.33 8.54
C LEU A 53 -38.24 4.51 8.00
N LEU A 54 -37.82 4.77 6.76
CA LEU A 54 -36.66 4.13 6.14
C LEU A 54 -35.35 4.87 6.50
N ASN A 55 -35.47 6.03 7.12
CA ASN A 55 -34.35 6.93 7.42
C ASN A 55 -33.30 6.28 8.35
N TRP A 56 -33.72 5.60 9.42
CA TRP A 56 -32.75 4.96 10.35
C TRP A 56 -31.95 3.82 9.70
N LEU A 57 -32.61 3.01 8.86
CA LEU A 57 -31.93 1.92 8.15
C LEU A 57 -31.01 2.46 7.04
N ILE A 58 -31.42 3.54 6.36
CA ILE A 58 -30.61 4.24 5.37
C ILE A 58 -29.40 4.91 6.02
N ASP A 59 -29.56 5.53 7.19
CA ASP A 59 -28.44 6.15 7.92
C ASP A 59 -27.42 5.10 8.37
N LEU A 60 -27.90 3.95 8.86
CA LEU A 60 -27.04 2.83 9.26
C LEU A 60 -26.31 2.21 8.05
N LEU A 61 -27.05 1.91 6.97
CA LEU A 61 -26.47 1.33 5.75
C LEU A 61 -25.54 2.32 5.04
N GLY A 62 -25.85 3.62 5.06
CA GLY A 62 -25.02 4.68 4.53
C GLY A 62 -23.70 4.80 5.28
N GLY A 63 -23.74 4.81 6.62
CA GLY A 63 -22.53 4.80 7.44
C GLY A 63 -21.67 3.55 7.22
N LEU A 64 -22.29 2.37 7.12
CA LEU A 64 -21.60 1.12 6.79
C LEU A 64 -21.03 1.11 5.38
N ALA A 65 -21.74 1.68 4.40
CA ALA A 65 -21.27 1.82 3.02
C ALA A 65 -20.07 2.76 2.94
N VAL A 66 -20.09 3.90 3.65
CA VAL A 66 -18.93 4.80 3.74
C VAL A 66 -17.73 4.06 4.31
N LEU A 67 -17.92 3.32 5.40
CA LEU A 67 -16.83 2.56 6.04
C LEU A 67 -16.30 1.46 5.13
N GLY A 68 -17.18 0.68 4.51
CA GLY A 68 -16.82 -0.41 3.60
C GLY A 68 -16.08 0.09 2.34
N LEU A 69 -16.58 1.15 1.71
CA LEU A 69 -15.94 1.75 0.53
C LEU A 69 -14.60 2.40 0.90
N THR A 70 -14.54 3.13 2.02
CA THR A 70 -13.28 3.72 2.48
C THR A 70 -12.25 2.63 2.75
N TRP A 71 -12.64 1.55 3.44
CA TRP A 71 -11.76 0.41 3.71
C TRP A 71 -11.25 -0.25 2.42
N LEU A 72 -12.12 -0.45 1.43
CA LEU A 72 -11.75 -1.07 0.15
C LEU A 72 -10.81 -0.19 -0.68
N LEU A 73 -11.06 1.13 -0.69
CA LEU A 73 -10.29 2.10 -1.48
C LEU A 73 -8.99 2.53 -0.79
N PHE A 74 -8.91 2.39 0.54
CA PHE A 74 -7.77 2.83 1.33
C PHE A 74 -6.43 2.20 0.91
N PRO A 75 -6.29 0.87 0.74
CA PRO A 75 -5.04 0.27 0.30
C PRO A 75 -4.55 0.83 -1.04
N ALA A 76 -5.45 1.01 -2.01
CA ALA A 76 -5.11 1.56 -3.31
C ALA A 76 -4.66 3.03 -3.20
N ALA A 77 -5.40 3.86 -2.47
CA ALA A 77 -5.09 5.28 -2.32
C ALA A 77 -3.79 5.51 -1.53
N VAL A 78 -3.57 4.78 -0.44
CA VAL A 78 -2.33 4.86 0.33
C VAL A 78 -1.16 4.38 -0.50
N THR A 79 -1.30 3.30 -1.28
CA THR A 79 -0.21 2.82 -2.16
C THR A 79 0.15 3.88 -3.19
N LEU A 80 -0.86 4.53 -3.79
CA LEU A 80 -0.64 5.62 -4.74
C LEU A 80 0.08 6.80 -4.09
N ILE A 81 -0.38 7.26 -2.92
CA ILE A 81 0.25 8.38 -2.21
C ILE A 81 1.68 8.01 -1.80
N MET A 82 1.89 6.81 -1.24
CA MET A 82 3.21 6.33 -0.82
C MET A 82 4.19 6.26 -1.99
N SER A 83 3.74 5.95 -3.21
CA SER A 83 4.61 5.93 -4.40
C SER A 83 5.29 7.28 -4.67
N PHE A 84 4.66 8.41 -4.32
CA PHE A 84 5.28 9.75 -4.46
C PHE A 84 6.31 10.06 -3.37
N TYR A 85 6.26 9.37 -2.23
CA TYR A 85 7.17 9.58 -1.09
C TYR A 85 8.24 8.50 -0.97
N LEU A 86 8.15 7.43 -1.76
CA LEU A 86 9.03 6.26 -1.70
C LEU A 86 10.51 6.67 -1.80
N GLU A 87 10.88 7.45 -2.82
CA GLU A 87 12.24 7.95 -3.03
C GLU A 87 12.74 8.83 -1.87
N ARG A 88 11.87 9.65 -1.28
CA ARG A 88 12.24 10.51 -0.15
C ARG A 88 12.49 9.69 1.11
N VAL A 89 11.67 8.66 1.34
CA VAL A 89 11.84 7.73 2.45
C VAL A 89 13.10 6.89 2.26
N ALA A 90 13.35 6.38 1.04
CA ALA A 90 14.55 5.63 0.70
C ALA A 90 15.82 6.47 0.95
N ALA A 91 15.86 7.72 0.47
CA ALA A 91 16.98 8.62 0.72
C ALA A 91 17.19 8.93 2.21
N ALA A 92 16.11 9.08 2.99
CA ALA A 92 16.20 9.29 4.43
C ALA A 92 16.75 8.07 5.18
N VAL A 93 16.39 6.85 4.75
CA VAL A 93 16.92 5.60 5.31
C VAL A 93 18.39 5.41 4.92
N GLU A 94 18.75 5.63 3.65
CA GLU A 94 20.12 5.55 3.17
C GLU A 94 21.07 6.50 3.91
N ALA A 95 20.62 7.71 4.21
CA ALA A 95 21.41 8.67 4.98
C ALA A 95 21.72 8.21 6.41
N VAL A 96 20.89 7.35 6.99
CA VAL A 96 21.04 6.83 8.35
C VAL A 96 21.86 5.54 8.36
N ASP A 97 21.53 4.61 7.46
CA ASP A 97 22.11 3.26 7.46
C ASP A 97 23.39 3.15 6.61
N TYR A 98 23.62 4.08 5.67
CA TYR A 98 24.79 4.10 4.77
C TYR A 98 25.48 5.47 4.69
N PRO A 99 25.99 6.00 5.82
CA PRO A 99 26.70 7.28 5.83
C PRO A 99 28.00 7.18 5.01
N GLY A 100 28.01 7.78 3.82
CA GLY A 100 29.19 7.87 2.95
C GLY A 100 29.04 7.27 1.55
N GLN A 101 27.89 6.69 1.21
CA GLN A 101 27.60 6.42 -0.20
C GLN A 101 27.39 7.76 -0.94
N GLY A 102 28.07 7.93 -2.07
CA GLY A 102 27.91 9.11 -2.92
C GLY A 102 26.48 9.28 -3.42
N PRO A 103 26.15 10.40 -4.10
CA PRO A 103 24.80 10.63 -4.59
C PRO A 103 24.26 9.43 -5.40
N PRO A 104 22.98 9.06 -5.23
CA PRO A 104 22.38 7.96 -5.98
C PRO A 104 22.61 8.14 -7.48
N ARG A 105 23.01 7.07 -8.17
CA ARG A 105 23.18 7.12 -9.62
C ARG A 105 21.82 7.39 -10.26
N GLU A 106 21.70 8.53 -10.95
CA GLU A 106 20.50 8.84 -11.72
C GLU A 106 20.35 7.83 -12.87
N GLN A 107 19.34 6.98 -12.79
CA GLN A 107 19.00 6.06 -13.86
C GLN A 107 18.25 6.82 -14.96
N SER A 108 18.67 6.63 -16.20
CA SER A 108 17.93 7.20 -17.34
C SER A 108 16.55 6.54 -17.47
N VAL A 109 15.56 7.29 -17.97
CA VAL A 109 14.20 6.77 -18.22
C VAL A 109 14.24 5.49 -19.08
N GLY A 110 15.15 5.42 -20.05
CA GLY A 110 15.33 4.23 -20.89
C GLY A 110 15.82 3.00 -20.11
N GLU A 111 16.73 3.19 -19.14
CA GLU A 111 17.21 2.11 -18.27
C GLU A 111 16.09 1.61 -17.35
N ILE A 112 15.30 2.51 -16.78
CA ILE A 112 14.13 2.20 -15.96
C ILE A 112 13.10 1.40 -16.77
N VAL A 113 12.75 1.86 -17.97
CA VAL A 113 11.77 1.20 -18.84
C VAL A 113 12.26 -0.20 -19.24
N SER A 114 13.52 -0.33 -19.66
CA SER A 114 14.11 -1.62 -20.05
C SER A 114 14.11 -2.62 -18.89
N LEU A 115 14.54 -2.18 -17.70
CA LEU A 115 14.56 -3.02 -16.51
C LEU A 115 13.15 -3.45 -16.09
N THR A 116 12.22 -2.49 -16.04
CA THR A 116 10.80 -2.74 -15.69
C THR A 116 10.17 -3.71 -16.68
N LEU A 117 10.42 -3.54 -17.97
CA LEU A 117 9.90 -4.43 -19.01
C LEU A 117 10.48 -5.84 -18.87
N ARG A 118 11.79 -5.97 -18.66
CA ARG A 118 12.44 -7.27 -18.47
C ARG A 118 11.90 -8.02 -17.25
N LEU A 119 11.73 -7.33 -16.12
CA LEU A 119 11.17 -7.91 -14.91
C LEU A 119 9.69 -8.29 -15.08
N THR A 120 8.92 -7.45 -15.75
CA THR A 120 7.50 -7.72 -16.05
C THR A 120 7.36 -8.96 -16.94
N LEU A 121 8.16 -9.05 -18.02
CA LEU A 121 8.17 -10.20 -18.92
C LEU A 121 8.61 -11.48 -18.21
N LEU A 122 9.64 -11.40 -17.36
CA LEU A 122 10.08 -12.55 -16.56
C LEU A 122 8.98 -13.02 -15.62
N THR A 123 8.34 -12.09 -14.90
CA THR A 123 7.25 -12.37 -13.98
C THR A 123 6.06 -13.00 -14.71
N LEU A 124 5.70 -12.47 -15.87
CA LEU A 124 4.62 -12.99 -16.69
C LEU A 124 4.93 -14.42 -17.17
N LEU A 125 6.14 -14.65 -17.67
CA LEU A 125 6.58 -15.96 -18.14
C LEU A 125 6.58 -16.99 -17.00
N LEU A 126 7.07 -16.61 -15.82
CA LEU A 126 7.04 -17.47 -14.63
C LEU A 126 5.61 -17.80 -14.20
N ASN A 127 4.69 -16.82 -14.23
CA ASN A 127 3.28 -17.06 -13.93
C ASN A 127 2.65 -18.01 -14.94
N ILE A 128 2.91 -17.83 -16.23
CA ILE A 128 2.39 -18.72 -17.30
C ILE A 128 2.93 -20.14 -17.13
N LEU A 129 4.21 -20.31 -16.77
CA LEU A 129 4.78 -21.63 -16.49
C LEU A 129 4.24 -22.26 -15.20
N ALA A 130 3.87 -21.44 -14.21
CA ALA A 130 3.26 -21.91 -12.97
C ALA A 130 1.79 -22.32 -13.16
N LEU A 131 1.06 -21.73 -14.12
CA LEU A 131 -0.36 -22.04 -14.37
C LEU A 131 -0.64 -23.54 -14.61
N PRO A 132 0.11 -24.25 -15.48
CA PRO A 132 -0.03 -25.70 -15.62
C PRO A 132 0.14 -26.45 -14.30
N VAL A 133 1.10 -26.04 -13.46
CA VAL A 133 1.35 -26.66 -12.15
C VAL A 133 0.16 -26.43 -11.21
N TYR A 134 -0.39 -25.21 -11.20
CA TYR A 134 -1.59 -24.87 -10.42
C TYR A 134 -2.85 -25.61 -10.88
N LEU A 135 -3.03 -25.81 -12.18
CA LEU A 135 -4.22 -26.46 -12.76
C LEU A 135 -4.15 -27.99 -12.70
N LEU A 136 -2.96 -28.59 -12.88
CA LEU A 136 -2.79 -30.04 -12.96
C LEU A 136 -2.60 -30.71 -11.60
N VAL A 137 -2.16 -29.96 -10.57
CA VAL A 137 -1.91 -30.49 -9.22
C VAL A 137 -2.77 -29.76 -8.18
N PRO A 138 -4.04 -30.16 -8.00
CA PRO A 138 -4.87 -29.60 -6.94
C PRO A 138 -4.24 -29.87 -5.56
N GLY A 139 -4.10 -28.81 -4.76
CA GLY A 139 -3.49 -28.87 -3.41
C GLY A 139 -2.05 -28.37 -3.32
N ILE A 140 -1.32 -28.24 -4.44
CA ILE A 140 0.07 -27.70 -4.42
C ILE A 140 0.12 -26.22 -4.03
N ASN A 141 -0.97 -25.49 -4.30
CA ASN A 141 -1.16 -24.08 -3.92
C ASN A 141 -0.98 -23.86 -2.40
N LEU A 142 -1.41 -24.82 -1.57
CA LEU A 142 -1.27 -24.74 -0.12
C LEU A 142 0.19 -24.90 0.31
N PHE A 143 0.93 -25.83 -0.30
CA PHE A 143 2.35 -26.06 0.01
C PHE A 143 3.24 -24.91 -0.48
N LEU A 144 2.94 -24.31 -1.63
CA LEU A 144 3.67 -23.14 -2.14
C LEU A 144 3.40 -21.87 -1.34
N PHE A 145 2.20 -21.71 -0.77
CA PHE A 145 1.88 -20.54 0.07
C PHE A 145 2.48 -20.62 1.49
N LEU A 146 2.75 -21.84 1.97
CA LEU A 146 3.28 -22.11 3.31
C LEU A 146 4.81 -22.33 3.35
N ALA A 147 5.46 -22.49 2.19
CA ALA A 147 6.90 -22.68 2.06
C ALA A 147 7.62 -21.36 1.77
#